data_AF-A0A6N4WIM4-F1
#
_entry.id   AF-A0A6N4WIM4-F1
#
_cell.length_a   1.000
_cell.length_b   1.000
_cell.length_c   1.000
_cell.angle_alpha   90.00
_cell.angle_beta   90.00
_cell.angle_gamma   90.00
#
_symmetry.space_group_name_H-M   'P 1'
#
loop_
_entity.id
_entity.type
_entity.pdbx_description
1 polymer ?
#
loop_
_entity_poly.entity_id
_entity_poly.type
_entity_poly.pdbx_seq_one_letter_code
_entity_poly.pdbx_strand_id
1 'polypeptide(L)'
;MGNTRVDAAALCDAGQQFAAAADILDTAARRMVLVFNGSVAGRAHGVSGESLHNALTQLYVGVQEWARAADEIATGLRSGAGYYSEAEDRAAAVLG
;
A
#
# COMPACT_ATOMS: atom_id res chain seq x y z
N MET A 1 3.70 -35.29 10.76
CA MET A 1 3.64 -33.83 10.94
C MET A 1 3.98 -33.22 9.59
N GLY A 2 3.03 -32.54 8.96
CA GLY A 2 3.21 -32.00 7.61
C GLY A 2 4.19 -30.84 7.64
N ASN A 3 5.24 -30.89 6.83
CA ASN A 3 6.11 -29.73 6.63
C ASN A 3 5.27 -28.61 6.02
N THR A 4 5.00 -27.57 6.80
CA THR A 4 4.52 -26.29 6.26
C THR A 4 5.66 -25.69 5.45
N ARG A 5 5.74 -26.03 4.15
CA ARG A 5 6.65 -25.35 3.22
C ARG A 5 6.06 -23.99 2.91
N VAL A 6 6.82 -22.95 3.22
CA VAL A 6 6.51 -21.58 2.78
C VAL A 6 6.97 -21.45 1.34
N ASP A 7 6.05 -21.13 0.44
CA ASP A 7 6.36 -20.89 -0.98
C ASP A 7 6.90 -19.46 -1.14
N ALA A 8 8.22 -19.33 -1.24
CA ALA A 8 8.88 -18.03 -1.38
C ALA A 8 8.49 -17.29 -2.68
N ALA A 9 8.16 -18.02 -3.75
CA ALA A 9 7.70 -17.40 -5.00
C ALA A 9 6.31 -16.79 -4.81
N ALA A 10 5.39 -17.52 -4.18
CA ALA A 10 4.06 -17.00 -3.85
C ALA A 10 4.12 -15.76 -2.92
N LEU A 11 5.06 -15.71 -1.97
CA LEU A 11 5.27 -14.51 -1.14
C LEU A 11 5.78 -13.32 -1.96
N CYS A 12 6.69 -13.56 -2.91
CA CYS A 12 7.22 -12.52 -3.79
C CYS A 12 6.10 -11.94 -4.68
N ASP A 13 5.29 -12.81 -5.29
CA ASP A 13 4.15 -12.40 -6.12
C ASP A 13 3.12 -11.58 -5.32
N ALA A 14 2.78 -12.03 -4.11
CA ALA A 14 1.91 -11.27 -3.21
C ALA A 14 2.52 -9.90 -2.87
N GLY A 15 3.83 -9.83 -2.61
CA GLY A 15 4.54 -8.57 -2.37
C GLY A 15 4.47 -7.62 -3.57
N GLN A 16 4.59 -8.13 -4.80
CA GLN A 16 4.45 -7.32 -6.02
C GLN A 16 3.02 -6.76 -6.18
N GLN A 17 2.00 -7.55 -5.84
CA GLN A 17 0.61 -7.09 -5.90
C GLN A 17 0.33 -5.96 -4.90
N PHE A 18 0.87 -6.04 -3.69
CA PHE A 18 0.74 -4.97 -2.70
C PHE A 18 1.50 -3.71 -3.12
N ALA A 19 2.69 -3.84 -3.71
CA ALA A 19 3.42 -2.69 -4.26
C ALA A 19 2.63 -2.01 -5.40
N ALA A 20 2.03 -2.79 -6.31
CA ALA A 20 1.19 -2.25 -7.38
C ALA A 20 -0.05 -1.52 -6.83
N ALA A 21 -0.67 -2.04 -5.76
CA ALA A 21 -1.79 -1.38 -5.10
C ALA A 21 -1.35 -0.04 -4.46
N ALA A 22 -0.18 0.00 -3.81
CA ALA A 22 0.38 1.22 -3.24
C ALA A 22 0.58 2.31 -4.31
N ASP A 23 1.17 1.95 -5.46
CA ASP A 23 1.40 2.89 -6.57
C ASP A 23 0.08 3.45 -7.15
N ILE A 24 -0.95 2.62 -7.27
CA ILE A 24 -2.28 3.05 -7.73
C ILE A 24 -2.88 4.06 -6.75
N LEU A 25 -2.81 3.77 -5.45
CA LEU A 25 -3.34 4.64 -4.40
C LEU A 25 -2.57 5.97 -4.31
N ASP A 26 -1.23 5.94 -4.38
CA ASP A 26 -0.42 7.15 -4.38
C ASP A 26 -0.67 8.01 -5.63
N THR A 27 -0.79 7.38 -6.80
CA THR A 27 -1.13 8.09 -8.04
C THR A 27 -2.52 8.73 -7.96
N ALA A 28 -3.51 8.01 -7.44
CA ALA A 28 -4.86 8.54 -7.24
C ALA A 28 -4.86 9.72 -6.27
N ALA A 29 -4.13 9.60 -5.15
CA ALA A 29 -3.97 10.65 -4.17
C ALA A 29 -3.31 11.91 -4.79
N ARG A 30 -2.21 11.77 -5.53
CA ARG A 30 -1.54 12.92 -6.19
C ARG A 30 -2.43 13.64 -7.20
N ARG A 31 -3.32 12.90 -7.88
CA ARG A 31 -4.29 13.47 -8.83
C ARG A 31 -5.45 14.20 -8.14
N MET A 32 -5.67 13.91 -6.86
CA MET A 32 -6.70 14.52 -6.05
C MET A 32 -6.24 15.89 -5.54
N VAL A 33 -5.97 16.82 -6.47
CA VAL A 33 -5.71 18.22 -6.13
C VAL A 33 -7.05 18.87 -5.80
N LEU A 34 -7.31 19.08 -4.51
CA LEU A 34 -8.54 19.70 -4.01
C LEU A 34 -8.51 21.22 -4.24
N VAL A 35 -8.88 21.66 -5.44
CA VAL A 35 -9.03 23.09 -5.77
C VAL A 35 -10.31 23.68 -5.15
N PHE A 36 -11.27 22.84 -4.80
CA PHE A 36 -12.55 23.25 -4.24
C PHE A 36 -12.46 23.43 -2.71
N ASN A 37 -12.83 24.62 -2.23
CA ASN A 37 -12.99 24.95 -0.82
C ASN A 37 -14.19 25.91 -0.62
N GLY A 38 -14.50 26.27 0.63
CA GLY A 38 -15.64 27.15 0.94
C GLY A 38 -15.63 28.50 0.22
N SER A 39 -14.46 29.00 -0.22
CA SER A 39 -14.35 30.24 -1.00
C SER A 39 -14.78 30.07 -2.46
N VAL A 40 -14.64 28.86 -3.02
CA VAL A 40 -15.04 28.51 -4.40
C VAL A 40 -16.53 28.15 -4.49
N ALA A 41 -17.14 27.70 -3.38
CA ALA A 41 -18.54 27.29 -3.32
C ALA A 41 -19.56 28.46 -3.38
N GLY A 42 -19.09 29.72 -3.27
CA GLY A 42 -19.94 30.91 -3.19
C GLY A 42 -20.57 31.12 -1.81
N ARG A 43 -20.97 32.37 -1.49
CA ARG A 43 -21.37 32.79 -0.12
C ARG A 43 -22.50 31.97 0.52
N ALA A 44 -23.40 31.38 -0.27
CA ALA A 44 -24.51 30.57 0.24
C ALA A 44 -24.09 29.13 0.60
N HIS A 45 -22.99 28.62 0.05
CA HIS A 45 -22.53 27.24 0.23
C HIS A 45 -21.15 27.14 0.87
N GLY A 46 -20.61 28.22 1.44
CA GLY A 46 -19.28 28.23 2.06
C GLY A 46 -19.10 27.16 3.14
N VAL A 47 -20.11 26.98 4.02
CA VAL A 47 -20.08 25.94 5.07
C VAL A 47 -20.12 24.53 4.47
N SER A 48 -20.98 24.28 3.49
CA SER A 48 -21.06 22.99 2.81
C SER A 48 -19.80 22.68 2.00
N GLY A 49 -19.20 23.70 1.38
CA GLY A 49 -17.95 23.59 0.63
C GLY A 49 -16.75 23.30 1.54
N GLU A 50 -16.69 23.94 2.70
CA GLU A 50 -15.68 23.65 3.72
C GLU A 50 -15.85 22.25 4.31
N SER A 51 -17.09 21.83 4.60
CA SER A 51 -17.38 20.48 5.08
C SER A 51 -16.98 19.41 4.05
N LEU A 52 -17.26 19.64 2.77
CA LEU A 52 -16.83 18.74 1.69
C LEU A 52 -15.32 18.72 1.55
N HIS A 53 -14.66 19.88 1.61
CA HIS A 53 -13.20 19.97 1.57
C HIS A 53 -12.56 19.14 2.70
N ASN A 54 -13.05 19.30 3.93
CA ASN A 54 -12.56 18.52 5.08
C ASN A 54 -12.80 17.01 4.93
N ALA A 55 -13.96 16.60 4.44
CA ALA A 55 -14.25 15.18 4.20
C ALA A 55 -13.32 14.58 3.14
N LEU A 56 -13.03 15.32 2.06
CA LEU A 56 -12.11 14.87 1.01
C LEU A 56 -10.66 14.85 1.49
N THR A 57 -10.25 15.80 2.33
CA THR A 57 -8.92 15.80 2.96
C THR A 57 -8.74 14.58 3.87
N GLN A 58 -9.75 14.22 4.67
CA GLN A 58 -9.71 13.01 5.49
C GLN A 58 -9.62 11.74 4.63
N LEU A 59 -10.37 11.67 3.54
CA LEU A 59 -10.28 10.57 2.58
C LEU A 59 -8.87 10.47 1.98
N TYR A 60 -8.28 11.59 1.57
CA TYR A 60 -6.92 11.64 1.03
C TYR A 60 -5.89 11.10 2.02
N VAL A 61 -5.98 11.50 3.30
CA VAL A 61 -5.11 10.99 4.36
C VAL A 61 -5.26 9.48 4.50
N GLY A 62 -6.50 8.96 4.55
CA GLY A 62 -6.73 7.52 4.63
C GLY A 62 -6.18 6.72 3.44
N VAL A 63 -6.29 7.27 2.22
CA VAL A 63 -5.73 6.65 1.01
C VAL A 63 -4.19 6.60 1.08
N GLN A 64 -3.55 7.65 1.57
CA GLN A 64 -2.10 7.69 1.77
C GLN A 64 -1.63 6.69 2.84
N GLU A 65 -2.38 6.56 3.93
CA GLU A 65 -2.10 5.53 4.96
C GLU A 65 -2.24 4.11 4.41
N TRP A 66 -3.25 3.86 3.57
CA TRP A 66 -3.43 2.55 2.90
C TRP A 66 -2.30 2.26 1.92
N ALA A 67 -1.88 3.26 1.13
CA ALA A 67 -0.74 3.11 0.22
C ALA A 67 0.52 2.72 0.99
N ARG A 68 0.80 3.44 2.09
CA ARG A 68 1.93 3.14 2.98
C ARG A 68 1.84 1.74 3.59
N ALA A 69 0.68 1.37 4.13
CA ALA A 69 0.49 0.03 4.73
C ALA A 69 0.69 -1.09 3.70
N ALA A 70 0.25 -0.90 2.45
CA ALA A 70 0.49 -1.85 1.38
C ALA A 70 1.98 -1.99 1.06
N ASP A 71 2.75 -0.90 1.02
CA ASP A 71 4.20 -0.97 0.82
C ASP A 71 4.95 -1.63 2.00
N GLU A 72 4.51 -1.37 3.24
CA GLU A 72 5.03 -2.04 4.44
C GLU A 72 4.80 -3.57 4.37
N ILE A 73 3.61 -4.01 3.95
CA ILE A 73 3.30 -5.43 3.72
C ILE A 73 4.18 -6.00 2.60
N ALA A 74 4.29 -5.31 1.47
CA ALA A 74 5.13 -5.74 0.35
C ALA A 74 6.59 -5.95 0.77
N THR A 75 7.12 -5.03 1.56
CA THR A 75 8.48 -5.10 2.10
C THR A 75 8.64 -6.28 3.05
N GLY A 76 7.69 -6.49 3.98
CA GLY A 76 7.71 -7.65 4.88
C GLY A 76 7.69 -8.99 4.13
N LEU A 77 6.84 -9.11 3.10
CA LEU A 77 6.75 -10.31 2.27
C LEU A 77 8.05 -10.58 1.50
N ARG A 78 8.66 -9.56 0.89
CA ARG A 78 9.95 -9.68 0.19
C ARG A 78 11.09 -10.08 1.11
N SER A 79 11.17 -9.48 2.30
CA SER A 79 12.18 -9.85 3.31
C SER A 79 12.00 -11.29 3.79
N GLY A 80 10.74 -11.72 4.03
CA GLY A 80 10.44 -13.09 4.39
C GLY A 80 10.83 -14.08 3.29
N ALA A 81 10.45 -13.79 2.04
CA ALA A 81 10.80 -14.62 0.88
C ALA A 81 12.33 -14.77 0.73
N GLY A 82 13.09 -13.69 0.87
CA GLY A 82 14.56 -13.71 0.82
C GLY A 82 15.19 -14.59 1.91
N TYR A 83 14.67 -14.52 3.14
CA TYR A 83 15.15 -15.38 4.22
C TYR A 83 14.89 -16.86 3.94
N TYR A 84 13.72 -17.20 3.39
CA TYR A 84 13.40 -18.59 3.02
C TYR A 84 14.24 -19.09 1.85
N SER A 85 14.50 -18.28 0.84
CA SER A 85 15.40 -18.67 -0.26
C SER A 85 16.83 -18.90 0.23
N GLU A 86 17.37 -18.03 1.09
CA GLU A 86 18.71 -18.24 1.68
C GLU A 86 18.79 -19.48 2.57
N ALA A 87 17.69 -19.85 3.23
CA ALA A 87 17.61 -21.09 4.01
C ALA A 87 17.57 -22.33 3.10
N GLU A 88 16.82 -22.27 1.99
CA GLU A 88 16.79 -23.34 0.98
C GLU A 88 18.17 -23.51 0.30
N ASP A 89 18.84 -22.42 -0.09
CA ASP A 89 20.18 -22.45 -0.69
C ASP A 89 21.22 -23.05 0.26
N ARG A 90 21.20 -22.67 1.54
CA ARG A 90 22.09 -23.26 2.56
C ARG A 90 21.82 -24.75 2.77
N ALA A 91 20.55 -25.15 2.78
CA ALA A 91 20.20 -26.57 2.91
C ALA A 91 20.67 -27.38 1.68
N ALA A 92 20.51 -26.82 0.47
CA ALA A 92 20.98 -27.43 -0.77
C ALA A 92 22.52 -27.58 -0.78
N ALA A 93 23.25 -26.57 -0.30
CA ALA A 93 24.71 -26.60 -0.20
C ALA A 93 25.26 -27.65 0.78
N VAL A 94 24.46 -28.12 1.74
CA VAL A 94 24.85 -29.20 2.69
C VAL A 94 24.55 -30.59 2.11
N LEU A 95 23.64 -30.69 1.13
CA LEU A 95 23.19 -31.95 0.52
C LEU A 95 23.94 -32.31 -0.77
N GLY A 96 24.70 -31.38 -1.35
CA GLY A 96 25.57 -31.59 -2.52
C GLY A 96 27.02 -31.84 -2.14
#